data_AF-A0A9P6VFW8-F1
#
_entry.id   AF-A0A9P6VFW8-F1
#
_cell.length_a   1.000
_cell.length_b   1.000
_cell.length_c   1.000
_cell.angle_alpha   90.00
_cell.angle_beta   90.00
_cell.angle_gamma   90.00
#
_symmetry.space_group_name_H-M   'P 1'
#
loop_
_entity.id
_entity.type
_entity.pdbx_description
1 polymer ?
#
loop_
_entity_poly.entity_id
_entity_poly.type
_entity_poly.pdbx_seq_one_letter_code
_entity_poly.pdbx_strand_id
1 'polypeptide(L)'
;MNPEKIIVDTDPGVDDVLALSLAFNHPEKLKPLLITLSHGNVGVEPCLKNLVALLNVLEKERDFRRHHGLRGADFGKPLVAVGANKPMVKDHAHGEPDFSEDWEGFHGRDGLNGVHSRTTDLLLILKVQLLLFKMAQSSATSPRHRYQRTSRFLINCVRINPSQ
;
A
#
# COMPACT_ATOMS: atom_id res chain seq x y z
N MET A 1 17.95 22.47 -2.51
CA MET A 1 16.49 22.68 -2.34
C MET A 1 15.96 21.61 -1.39
N ASN A 2 14.92 21.91 -0.60
CA ASN A 2 14.29 20.88 0.22
C ASN A 2 13.44 19.96 -0.66
N PRO A 3 13.35 18.65 -0.32
CA PRO A 3 12.47 17.74 -1.05
C PRO A 3 11.01 18.14 -0.88
N GLU A 4 10.26 18.02 -1.97
CA GLU A 4 8.83 18.28 -2.00
C GLU A 4 8.09 17.20 -1.22
N LYS A 5 7.24 17.63 -0.28
CA LYS A 5 6.48 16.72 0.57
C LYS A 5 5.18 16.36 -0.12
N ILE A 6 4.96 15.06 -0.34
CA ILE A 6 3.79 14.57 -1.08
C ILE A 6 2.96 13.58 -0.27
N ILE A 7 1.68 13.52 -0.60
CA ILE A 7 0.75 12.46 -0.22
C ILE A 7 0.39 11.73 -1.51
N VAL A 8 0.41 10.40 -1.50
CA VAL A 8 0.14 9.58 -2.68
C VAL A 8 -1.11 8.74 -2.40
N ASP A 9 -2.17 8.95 -3.18
CA ASP A 9 -3.35 8.10 -3.21
C ASP A 9 -3.24 7.18 -4.43
N THR A 10 -3.29 5.86 -4.21
CA THR A 10 -2.92 4.88 -5.23
C THR A 10 -3.54 3.51 -4.96
N ASP A 11 -3.71 2.70 -6.00
CA ASP A 11 -4.15 1.31 -5.99
C ASP A 11 -3.06 0.38 -6.56
N PRO A 12 -1.91 0.21 -5.86
CA PRO A 12 -0.63 -0.17 -6.44
C PRO A 12 -0.67 -1.27 -7.52
N GLY A 13 -0.82 -0.84 -8.78
CA GLY A 13 -0.66 -1.62 -10.00
C GLY A 13 0.78 -1.55 -10.51
N VAL A 14 0.99 -2.03 -11.73
CA VAL A 14 2.33 -2.12 -12.34
C VAL A 14 2.99 -0.75 -12.47
N ASP A 15 2.23 0.24 -12.96
CA ASP A 15 2.64 1.62 -13.16
C ASP A 15 2.74 2.41 -11.85
N ASP A 16 1.81 2.23 -10.91
CA ASP A 16 1.91 2.81 -9.56
C ASP A 16 3.18 2.37 -8.82
N VAL A 17 3.48 1.06 -8.89
CA VAL A 17 4.68 0.50 -8.25
C VAL A 17 5.94 1.11 -8.85
N LEU A 18 5.96 1.36 -10.17
CA LEU A 18 7.06 2.04 -10.83
C LEU A 18 7.16 3.51 -10.38
N ALA A 19 6.05 4.22 -10.30
CA ALA A 19 5.99 5.61 -9.85
C ALA A 19 6.46 5.77 -8.39
N LEU A 20 5.99 4.90 -7.50
CA LEU A 20 6.43 4.84 -6.10
C LEU A 20 7.91 4.50 -6.00
N SER A 21 8.39 3.52 -6.79
CA SER A 21 9.81 3.17 -6.85
C SER A 21 10.65 4.39 -7.24
N LEU A 22 10.21 5.15 -8.24
CA LEU A 22 10.89 6.35 -8.70
C LEU A 22 10.92 7.42 -7.60
N ALA A 23 9.79 7.66 -6.93
CA ALA A 23 9.68 8.63 -5.84
C ALA A 23 10.61 8.28 -4.68
N PHE A 24 10.65 7.01 -4.27
CA PHE A 24 11.51 6.55 -3.18
C PHE A 24 12.99 6.56 -3.52
N ASN A 25 13.35 6.39 -4.79
CA ASN A 25 14.76 6.47 -5.23
C ASN A 25 15.29 7.90 -5.39
N HIS A 26 14.44 8.93 -5.29
CA HIS A 26 14.83 10.34 -5.40
C HIS A 26 14.44 11.15 -4.15
N PRO A 27 14.93 10.78 -2.95
CA PRO A 27 14.57 11.41 -1.69
C PRO A 27 15.02 12.88 -1.58
N GLU A 28 15.93 13.32 -2.45
CA GLU A 28 16.33 14.72 -2.59
C GLU A 28 15.30 15.58 -3.33
N LYS A 29 14.41 14.96 -4.12
CA LYS A 29 13.33 15.61 -4.87
C LYS A 29 11.99 15.43 -4.19
N LEU A 30 11.64 14.19 -3.81
CA LEU A 30 10.32 13.83 -3.30
C LEU A 30 10.41 13.18 -1.92
N LYS A 31 9.49 13.54 -1.04
CA LYS A 31 9.33 12.96 0.29
C LYS A 31 7.88 12.50 0.48
N PRO A 32 7.56 11.25 0.16
CA PRO A 32 6.26 10.66 0.47
C PRO A 32 6.04 10.61 1.99
N LEU A 33 5.06 11.35 2.49
CA LEU A 33 4.71 11.37 3.91
C LEU A 33 3.63 10.35 4.26
N LEU A 34 2.68 10.17 3.33
CA LEU A 34 1.52 9.33 3.48
C LEU A 34 1.21 8.66 2.14
N ILE A 35 0.92 7.36 2.19
CA ILE A 35 0.39 6.58 1.08
C ILE A 35 -0.99 6.10 1.48
N THR A 36 -2.03 6.55 0.79
CA THR A 36 -3.40 6.08 0.95
C THR A 36 -3.71 5.04 -0.13
N LEU A 37 -4.35 3.96 0.29
CA LEU A 37 -4.74 2.85 -0.57
C LEU A 37 -6.23 2.91 -0.86
N SER A 38 -6.59 3.03 -2.13
CA SER A 38 -7.97 2.91 -2.61
C SER A 38 -8.13 1.62 -3.42
N HIS A 39 -9.38 1.16 -3.58
CA HIS A 39 -9.67 0.13 -4.57
C HIS A 39 -9.53 0.73 -5.97
N GLY A 40 -9.14 -0.10 -6.93
CA GLY A 40 -9.05 0.28 -8.34
C GLY A 40 -8.93 -0.97 -9.20
N ASN A 41 -7.76 -1.19 -9.80
CA ASN A 41 -7.42 -2.37 -10.61
C ASN A 41 -7.66 -3.71 -9.88
N VAL A 42 -7.47 -3.69 -8.57
CA VAL A 42 -7.75 -4.78 -7.65
C VAL A 42 -8.34 -4.25 -6.36
N GLY A 43 -8.86 -5.15 -5.53
CA GLY A 43 -9.32 -4.80 -4.19
C GLY A 43 -8.20 -4.25 -3.30
N VAL A 44 -8.59 -3.53 -2.24
CA VAL A 44 -7.64 -2.89 -1.30
C VAL A 44 -6.70 -3.88 -0.59
N GLU A 45 -7.12 -5.12 -0.34
CA GLU A 45 -6.24 -6.12 0.29
C GLU A 45 -5.05 -6.49 -0.64
N PRO A 46 -5.27 -6.83 -1.92
CA PRO A 46 -4.19 -6.89 -2.91
C PRO A 46 -3.33 -5.63 -2.99
N CYS A 47 -3.91 -4.42 -3.02
CA CYS A 47 -3.18 -3.15 -3.03
C CYS A 47 -2.18 -3.03 -1.86
N LEU A 48 -2.61 -3.40 -0.65
CA LEU A 48 -1.74 -3.41 0.53
C LEU A 48 -0.60 -4.42 0.40
N LYS A 49 -0.86 -5.59 -0.17
CA LYS A 49 0.16 -6.61 -0.41
C LYS A 49 1.19 -6.16 -1.45
N ASN A 50 0.74 -5.52 -2.52
CA ASN A 50 1.58 -4.93 -3.56
C ASN A 50 2.52 -3.86 -2.97
N LEU A 51 1.99 -2.93 -2.17
CA LEU A 51 2.79 -1.89 -1.52
C LEU A 51 3.86 -2.47 -0.59
N VAL A 52 3.51 -3.45 0.23
CA VAL A 52 4.50 -4.07 1.13
C VAL A 52 5.55 -4.85 0.35
N ALA A 53 5.17 -5.56 -0.71
CA ALA A 53 6.12 -6.25 -1.56
C ALA A 53 7.14 -5.25 -2.15
N LEU A 54 6.67 -4.10 -2.64
CA LEU A 54 7.53 -3.01 -3.10
C LEU A 54 8.47 -2.51 -1.99
N LEU A 55 7.95 -2.17 -0.81
CA LEU A 55 8.77 -1.68 0.29
C LEU A 55 9.85 -2.70 0.71
N ASN A 56 9.52 -3.99 0.71
CA ASN A 56 10.48 -5.05 0.99
C ASN A 56 11.56 -5.19 -0.08
N VAL A 57 11.21 -5.01 -1.36
CA VAL A 57 12.20 -4.96 -2.45
C VAL A 57 13.14 -3.77 -2.28
N LEU A 58 12.61 -2.58 -1.97
CA LEU A 58 13.42 -1.38 -1.75
C LEU A 58 14.34 -1.50 -0.53
N GLU A 59 13.90 -2.18 0.53
CA GLU A 59 14.73 -2.50 1.69
C GLU A 59 15.89 -3.44 1.33
N LYS A 60 15.60 -4.55 0.63
CA LYS A 60 16.63 -5.47 0.12
C LYS A 60 17.63 -4.76 -0.80
N GLU A 61 17.15 -3.86 -1.64
CA GLU A 61 17.97 -3.06 -2.55
C GLU A 61 18.88 -2.09 -1.79
N ARG A 62 18.35 -1.42 -0.77
CA ARG A 62 19.10 -0.53 0.11
C ARG A 62 20.22 -1.27 0.83
N ASP A 63 19.92 -2.46 1.35
CA ASP A 63 20.91 -3.31 2.03
C ASP A 63 21.97 -3.82 1.06
N PHE A 64 21.57 -4.23 -0.14
CA PHE A 64 22.51 -4.58 -1.22
C PHE A 64 23.48 -3.43 -1.49
N ARG A 65 22.98 -2.19 -1.67
CA ARG A 65 23.83 -1.02 -1.92
C ARG A 65 24.79 -0.75 -0.77
N ARG A 66 24.31 -0.79 0.48
CA ARG A 66 25.15 -0.61 1.68
C ARG A 66 26.30 -1.61 1.71
N HIS A 67 26.03 -2.88 1.43
CA HIS A 67 27.04 -3.94 1.43
C HIS A 67 28.09 -3.77 0.32
N HIS A 68 27.75 -3.07 -0.76
CA HIS A 68 28.64 -2.81 -1.89
C HIS A 68 29.24 -1.39 -1.87
N GLY A 69 29.09 -0.63 -0.79
CA GLY A 69 29.59 0.75 -0.68
C GLY A 69 28.90 1.73 -1.65
N LEU A 70 27.73 1.37 -2.18
CA LEU A 70 26.93 2.21 -3.06
C LEU A 70 26.00 3.10 -2.23
N ARG A 71 25.74 4.31 -2.73
CA ARG A 71 24.77 5.21 -2.11
C ARG A 71 23.35 4.68 -2.29
N GLY A 72 22.72 4.30 -1.19
CA GLY A 72 21.30 3.95 -1.13
C GLY A 72 20.40 5.19 -0.99
N ALA A 73 19.17 5.08 -1.49
CA ALA A 73 18.14 6.06 -1.23
C ALA A 73 17.57 5.86 0.18
N ASP A 74 17.48 6.95 0.96
CA ASP A 74 16.76 6.95 2.23
C ASP A 74 15.36 7.55 2.01
N PHE A 75 14.42 6.68 1.70
CA PHE A 75 13.02 7.05 1.51
C PHE A 75 12.23 7.19 2.82
N GLY A 76 12.88 7.02 3.97
CA GLY A 76 12.23 7.09 5.28
C GLY A 76 11.18 5.99 5.49
N LYS A 77 10.21 6.28 6.36
CA LYS A 77 9.12 5.36 6.72
C LYS A 77 7.79 6.05 6.43
N PRO A 78 7.23 5.92 5.21
CA PRO A 78 5.95 6.53 4.89
C PRO A 78 4.86 5.92 5.78
N LEU A 79 3.88 6.74 6.16
CA LEU A 79 2.67 6.25 6.80
C LEU A 79 1.79 5.61 5.72
N VAL A 80 1.19 4.46 5.99
CA VAL A 80 0.28 3.81 5.04
C VAL A 80 -1.12 3.76 5.62
N ALA A 81 -2.09 4.22 4.84
CA ALA A 81 -3.49 4.37 5.18
C ALA A 81 -4.36 3.47 4.31
N VAL A 82 -5.10 2.54 4.92
CA VAL A 82 -6.01 1.66 4.18
C VAL A 82 -7.38 2.34 4.02
N GLY A 83 -7.75 2.66 2.78
CA GLY A 83 -8.95 3.39 2.40
C GLY A 83 -10.12 2.50 1.94
N ALA A 84 -10.94 3.02 1.03
CA ALA A 84 -12.21 2.41 0.63
C ALA A 84 -12.01 1.17 -0.25
N ASN A 85 -12.71 0.09 0.08
CA ASN A 85 -12.62 -1.20 -0.64
C ASN A 85 -13.59 -1.33 -1.83
N LYS A 86 -14.38 -0.30 -2.12
CA LYS A 86 -15.39 -0.25 -3.17
C LYS A 86 -15.78 1.20 -3.46
N PRO A 87 -16.42 1.52 -4.60
CA PRO A 87 -16.79 2.88 -4.93
C PRO A 87 -17.96 3.35 -4.04
N MET A 88 -18.12 4.68 -3.93
CA MET A 88 -19.23 5.28 -3.17
C MET A 88 -20.60 5.03 -3.82
N VAL A 89 -20.66 5.06 -5.14
CA VAL A 89 -21.84 4.77 -5.95
C VAL A 89 -21.54 3.52 -6.78
N LYS A 90 -22.48 2.57 -6.83
CA LYS A 90 -22.32 1.35 -7.63
C LYS A 90 -22.50 1.63 -9.12
N ASP A 91 -23.44 2.53 -9.44
CA ASP A 91 -23.67 2.98 -10.80
C ASP A 91 -22.54 3.93 -11.22
N HIS A 92 -21.91 3.64 -12.35
CA HIS A 92 -20.94 4.55 -12.96
C HIS A 92 -21.58 5.91 -13.23
N ALA A 93 -20.82 6.99 -13.05
CA ALA A 93 -21.26 8.35 -13.36
C ALA A 93 -21.68 8.56 -14.84
N HIS A 94 -21.43 7.56 -15.71
CA HIS A 94 -21.70 7.60 -17.14
C HIS A 94 -22.70 6.55 -17.65
N GLY A 95 -23.39 5.80 -16.77
CA GLY A 95 -24.43 4.84 -17.20
C GLY A 95 -23.91 3.63 -17.98
N GLU A 96 -22.59 3.42 -17.98
CA GLU A 96 -21.97 2.17 -18.46
C GLU A 96 -22.36 1.01 -17.53
N PRO A 97 -22.44 -0.24 -18.04
CA PRO A 97 -22.73 -1.42 -17.23
C PRO A 97 -21.73 -1.53 -16.07
N ASP A 98 -22.20 -2.13 -14.95
CA ASP A 98 -21.38 -2.55 -13.80
C ASP A 98 -19.98 -2.95 -14.28
N PHE A 99 -18.91 -2.38 -13.68
CA PHE A 99 -17.50 -2.68 -13.98
C PHE A 99 -17.38 -4.11 -14.48
N SER A 100 -17.20 -4.31 -15.79
CA SER A 100 -17.15 -5.68 -16.28
C SER A 100 -15.93 -6.34 -15.62
N GLU A 101 -16.11 -7.56 -15.12
CA GLU A 101 -15.04 -8.39 -14.55
C GLU A 101 -13.84 -8.53 -15.52
N ASP A 102 -14.00 -8.11 -16.78
CA ASP A 102 -12.98 -8.07 -17.83
C ASP A 102 -11.86 -7.04 -17.58
N TRP A 103 -12.10 -5.96 -16.83
CA TRP A 103 -11.07 -4.97 -16.49
C TRP A 103 -10.27 -5.38 -15.24
N GLU A 104 -10.88 -6.19 -14.36
CA GLU A 104 -10.18 -6.81 -13.25
C GLU A 104 -9.15 -7.82 -13.79
N GLY A 105 -7.88 -7.57 -13.52
CA GLY A 105 -6.81 -8.51 -13.88
C GLY A 105 -6.12 -8.27 -15.22
N PHE A 106 -6.27 -7.10 -15.84
CA PHE A 106 -5.34 -6.67 -16.91
C PHE A 106 -3.87 -6.73 -16.45
N HIS A 107 -3.65 -6.46 -15.16
CA HIS A 107 -2.35 -6.61 -14.50
C HIS A 107 -2.22 -7.94 -13.74
N GLY A 108 -2.99 -8.97 -14.10
CA GLY A 108 -3.05 -10.24 -13.38
C GLY A 108 -3.93 -10.19 -12.11
N ARG A 109 -4.24 -11.37 -11.56
CA ARG A 109 -5.21 -11.52 -10.44
C ARG A 109 -4.87 -10.75 -9.16
N ASP A 110 -3.63 -10.31 -8.99
CA ASP A 110 -3.18 -9.51 -7.86
C ASP A 110 -2.82 -8.06 -8.22
N GLY A 111 -2.98 -7.65 -9.48
CA GLY A 111 -2.57 -6.33 -9.95
C GLY A 111 -1.07 -6.21 -10.25
N LEU A 112 -0.29 -7.29 -10.09
CA LEU A 112 1.15 -7.36 -10.36
C LEU A 112 1.60 -8.70 -11.01
N ASN A 113 0.80 -9.24 -11.91
CA ASN A 113 1.10 -10.44 -12.72
C ASN A 113 1.44 -11.70 -11.90
N GLY A 114 0.82 -11.85 -10.74
CA GLY A 114 0.98 -13.00 -9.85
C GLY A 114 2.22 -12.93 -8.96
N VAL A 115 2.75 -11.75 -8.67
CA VAL A 115 3.82 -11.53 -7.67
C VAL A 115 3.49 -12.19 -6.33
N HIS A 116 2.24 -12.16 -5.89
CA HIS A 116 1.84 -12.76 -4.61
C HIS A 116 2.08 -14.27 -4.54
N SER A 117 1.92 -14.99 -5.66
CA SER A 117 2.14 -16.43 -5.73
C SER A 117 3.58 -16.78 -6.11
N ARG A 118 4.22 -15.98 -6.96
CA ARG A 118 5.59 -16.24 -7.46
C ARG A 118 6.68 -15.87 -6.46
N THR A 119 6.45 -14.86 -5.61
CA THR A 119 7.44 -14.30 -4.68
C THR A 119 6.86 -14.18 -3.27
N THR A 120 6.57 -15.33 -2.66
CA THR A 120 5.95 -15.40 -1.33
C THR A 120 6.85 -14.88 -0.21
N ASP A 121 8.17 -14.84 -0.42
CA ASP A 121 9.17 -14.30 0.50
C ASP A 121 9.04 -12.78 0.66
N LEU A 122 8.60 -12.08 -0.39
CA LEU A 122 8.33 -10.63 -0.35
C LEU A 122 7.11 -10.30 0.53
N LEU A 123 6.28 -11.28 0.89
CA LEU A 123 5.11 -11.10 1.74
C LEU A 123 5.30 -11.68 3.15
N LEU A 124 6.51 -12.16 3.50
CA LEU A 124 6.73 -12.89 4.75
C LEU A 124 6.54 -11.99 5.99
N ILE A 125 6.99 -10.73 5.92
CA ILE A 125 6.77 -9.70 6.95
C ILE A 125 5.27 -9.39 7.10
N LEU A 126 4.54 -9.46 6.00
CA LEU A 126 3.10 -9.24 5.93
C LEU A 126 2.27 -10.31 6.61
N LYS A 127 2.70 -11.58 6.61
CA LYS A 127 1.95 -12.65 7.28
C LYS A 127 1.71 -12.34 8.76
N VAL A 128 2.69 -11.74 9.43
CA VAL A 128 2.60 -11.39 10.86
C VAL A 128 1.81 -10.09 11.06
N GLN A 129 2.13 -9.03 10.31
CA GLN A 129 1.46 -7.73 10.47
C GLN A 129 0.00 -7.72 9.99
N LEU A 130 -0.32 -8.45 8.92
CA LEU A 130 -1.69 -8.60 8.43
C LEU A 130 -2.53 -9.50 9.36
N LEU A 131 -1.92 -10.52 9.99
CA LEU A 131 -2.58 -11.31 11.03
C LEU A 131 -2.90 -10.41 12.24
N LEU A 132 -1.93 -9.63 12.71
CA LEU A 132 -2.13 -8.66 13.81
C LEU A 132 -3.20 -7.61 13.45
N PHE A 133 -3.23 -7.14 12.21
CA PHE A 133 -4.24 -6.20 11.74
C PHE A 133 -5.64 -6.84 11.65
N LYS A 134 -5.75 -8.06 11.11
CA LYS A 134 -7.01 -8.83 11.08
C LYS A 134 -7.51 -9.14 12.50
N MET A 135 -6.60 -9.43 13.45
CA MET A 135 -6.92 -9.61 14.89
C MET A 135 -7.38 -8.31 15.58
N ALA A 136 -6.79 -7.17 15.20
CA ALA A 136 -7.21 -5.85 15.69
C ALA A 136 -8.60 -5.44 15.18
N GLN A 137 -8.98 -5.87 13.97
CA GLN A 137 -10.33 -5.62 13.44
C GLN A 137 -11.40 -6.55 14.03
N SER A 138 -11.08 -7.81 14.31
CA SER A 138 -12.04 -8.78 14.86
C SER A 138 -12.34 -8.63 16.36
N SER A 139 -11.51 -7.89 17.10
CA SER A 139 -11.73 -7.58 18.53
C SER A 139 -12.64 -6.37 18.79
N ALA A 140 -13.07 -5.66 17.75
CA ALA A 140 -13.96 -4.50 17.85
C ALA A 140 -15.46 -4.89 17.76
N THR A 141 -15.98 -5.61 18.76
CA THR A 141 -17.32 -6.25 18.71
C THR A 141 -18.48 -5.47 19.36
N SER A 142 -18.38 -4.16 19.64
CA SER A 142 -19.50 -3.39 20.23
C SER A 142 -19.92 -2.16 19.40
N PRO A 143 -21.21 -2.04 18.99
CA PRO A 143 -21.70 -0.92 18.19
C PRO A 143 -21.82 0.42 18.94
N ARG A 144 -21.83 0.44 20.28
CA ARG A 144 -22.21 1.63 21.08
C ARG A 144 -21.05 2.54 21.53
N HIS A 145 -19.82 2.24 21.13
CA HIS A 145 -18.65 3.12 21.39
C HIS A 145 -18.08 3.75 20.11
N ARG A 146 -18.82 3.68 19.00
CA ARG A 146 -18.35 4.11 17.68
C ARG A 146 -18.33 5.63 17.45
N TYR A 147 -18.90 6.46 18.34
CA TYR A 147 -19.06 7.90 18.05
C TYR A 147 -18.21 8.85 18.90
N GLN A 148 -17.68 8.42 20.04
CA GLN A 148 -16.94 9.32 20.97
C GLN A 148 -15.43 9.05 21.06
N ARG A 149 -14.93 8.00 20.39
CA ARG A 149 -13.48 7.72 20.23
C ARG A 149 -12.98 7.88 18.79
N THR A 150 -13.80 8.48 17.92
CA THR A 150 -13.55 8.63 16.47
C THR A 150 -12.65 9.80 16.09
N SER A 151 -12.32 10.72 16.99
CA SER A 151 -11.42 11.84 16.68
C SER A 151 -9.92 11.48 16.71
N ARG A 152 -9.56 10.22 17.00
CA ARG A 152 -8.17 9.75 17.05
C ARG A 152 -7.88 8.47 16.26
N PHE A 153 -8.88 7.91 15.59
CA PHE A 153 -8.82 6.63 14.88
C PHE A 153 -9.78 6.67 13.70
N LEU A 154 -9.35 7.19 12.55
CA LEU A 154 -10.11 7.07 11.31
C LEU A 154 -9.21 6.91 10.08
N ILE A 155 -8.01 6.40 10.30
CA ILE A 155 -7.16 5.85 9.25
C ILE A 155 -6.55 4.57 9.82
N ASN A 156 -6.82 3.44 9.17
CA ASN A 156 -6.14 2.18 9.46
C ASN A 156 -4.67 2.33 9.04
N CYS A 157 -3.90 2.97 9.90
CA CYS A 157 -2.51 3.30 9.63
C CYS A 157 -1.61 2.12 9.98
N VAL A 158 -0.97 1.52 8.98
CA VAL A 158 0.07 0.51 9.20
C VAL A 158 1.42 1.20 9.04
N ARG A 159 2.26 1.12 10.07
CA ARG A 159 3.66 1.48 9.97
C ARG A 159 4.42 0.25 9.51
N ILE A 160 4.79 0.19 8.23
CA ILE A 160 5.47 -0.97 7.67
C ILE A 160 6.98 -0.81 7.92
N ASN A 161 7.48 -1.40 9.01
CA ASN A 161 8.80 -2.06 9.09
C ASN A 161 8.96 -2.82 10.44
N PRO A 162 9.52 -4.05 10.44
CA PRO A 162 10.09 -4.69 11.63
C PRO A 162 11.50 -4.13 11.90
N SER A 163 12.00 -4.25 13.13
CA SER A 163 13.32 -3.79 13.60
C SER A 163 13.50 -2.26 13.82
N GLN A 164 13.23 -1.83 15.05
CA GLN A 164 14.34 -1.63 16.00
C GLN A 164 14.51 -2.90 16.81
#